data_AF-A0A557P9Q0-F1
#
_entry.id   AF-A0A557P9Q0-F1
#
_cell.length_a   1.000
_cell.length_b   1.000
_cell.length_c   1.000
_cell.angle_alpha   90.00
_cell.angle_beta   90.00
_cell.angle_gamma   90.00
#
_symmetry.space_group_name_H-M   'P 1'
#
loop_
_entity.id
_entity.type
_entity.pdbx_description
1 polymer ?
#
loop_
_entity_poly.entity_id
_entity_poly.type
_entity_poly.pdbx_seq_one_letter_code
_entity_poly.pdbx_strand_id
1 'polypeptide(L)'
;MESLRKSWVKLGRGYFTTPRRGLRLSFLQPTLKGENQMAVYSISYDLNSPGQKHQLISNILTTAGAIKVMETYWLLDTVHQSAVEIREALQTVVDSNDVLFIARINLDDCATWGIKGEPLHWINLLYRNW
;
A
#
# COMPACT_ATOMS: atom_id res chain seq x y z
N MET A 1 -42.89 -5.52 -43.24
CA MET A 1 -41.48 -5.90 -43.38
C MET A 1 -40.65 -4.95 -42.53
N GLU A 2 -40.27 -5.41 -41.34
CA GLU A 2 -39.06 -5.11 -40.54
C GLU A 2 -38.15 -3.99 -41.06
N SER A 3 -37.66 -3.03 -40.27
CA SER A 3 -36.89 -3.24 -39.02
C SER A 3 -36.62 -1.85 -38.38
N LEU A 4 -37.19 -1.57 -37.20
CA LEU A 4 -36.54 -1.46 -35.86
C LEU A 4 -35.35 -0.46 -35.82
N ARG A 5 -35.27 0.58 -34.97
CA ARG A 5 -35.78 0.79 -33.61
C ARG A 5 -36.03 2.28 -33.33
N LYS A 6 -37.17 2.60 -32.73
CA LYS A 6 -37.41 3.83 -31.95
C LYS A 6 -37.44 3.46 -30.46
N SER A 7 -36.97 4.39 -29.64
CA SER A 7 -37.57 4.81 -28.36
C SER A 7 -36.76 4.63 -27.06
N TRP A 8 -36.24 5.77 -26.59
CA TRP A 8 -36.45 6.45 -25.30
C TRP A 8 -36.93 5.65 -24.06
N VAL A 9 -36.34 5.92 -22.88
CA VAL A 9 -36.90 6.81 -21.80
C VAL A 9 -36.15 6.58 -20.46
N LYS A 10 -36.02 7.69 -19.72
CA LYS A 10 -35.44 7.97 -18.41
C LYS A 10 -36.32 7.52 -17.22
N LEU A 11 -35.69 7.43 -16.03
CA LEU A 11 -36.20 7.54 -14.64
C LEU A 11 -36.57 6.26 -13.86
N GLY A 12 -36.04 6.20 -12.64
CA GLY A 12 -36.58 5.40 -11.53
C GLY A 12 -35.59 5.27 -10.36
N ARG A 13 -35.69 6.15 -9.34
CA ARG A 13 -35.15 5.87 -7.99
C ARG A 13 -36.02 4.80 -7.35
N GLY A 14 -35.42 3.79 -6.73
CA GLY A 14 -36.12 2.78 -5.93
C GLY A 14 -35.23 2.31 -4.78
N TYR A 15 -35.68 2.55 -3.55
CA TYR A 15 -35.12 2.00 -2.33
C TYR A 15 -35.48 0.51 -2.25
N PHE A 16 -34.51 -0.37 -2.08
CA PHE A 16 -34.74 -1.78 -1.76
C PHE A 16 -34.44 -2.04 -0.29
N THR A 17 -35.50 -2.33 0.46
CA THR A 17 -35.49 -2.94 1.79
C THR A 17 -35.21 -4.44 1.66
N THR A 18 -34.23 -4.96 2.38
CA THR A 18 -34.11 -6.39 2.77
C THR A 18 -35.10 -6.70 3.92
N PRO A 19 -35.33 -7.96 4.40
CA PRO A 19 -34.62 -9.23 4.12
C PRO A 19 -35.53 -10.48 3.95
N ARG A 20 -35.03 -11.59 3.36
CA ARG A 20 -35.26 -12.97 3.87
C ARG A 20 -34.12 -13.91 3.46
N ARG A 21 -33.77 -14.80 4.39
CA ARG A 21 -32.70 -15.82 4.37
C ARG A 21 -32.69 -16.67 3.10
N GLY A 22 -31.49 -16.89 2.55
CA GLY A 22 -31.23 -17.93 1.56
C GLY A 22 -29.91 -17.68 0.85
N LEU A 23 -28.89 -18.50 1.16
CA LEU A 23 -27.58 -18.59 0.54
C LEU A 23 -26.84 -17.25 0.33
N ARG A 24 -25.81 -17.01 1.16
CA ARG A 24 -24.70 -16.14 0.76
C ARG A 24 -24.00 -16.85 -0.41
N LEU A 25 -24.41 -16.57 -1.65
CA LEU A 25 -23.53 -16.75 -2.79
C LEU A 25 -22.30 -15.92 -2.44
N SER A 26 -21.23 -16.59 -2.02
CA SER A 26 -19.90 -16.04 -2.13
C SER A 26 -19.73 -15.72 -3.60
N PHE A 27 -19.98 -14.47 -3.97
CA PHE A 27 -19.38 -13.91 -5.16
C PHE A 27 -17.88 -14.16 -4.98
N LEU A 28 -17.39 -15.18 -5.66
CA LEU A 28 -16.01 -15.27 -6.06
C LEU A 28 -15.79 -13.99 -6.83
N GLN A 29 -15.31 -12.96 -6.15
CA GLN A 29 -14.59 -11.91 -6.82
C GLN A 29 -13.47 -12.65 -7.55
N PRO A 30 -13.40 -12.58 -8.88
CA PRO A 30 -12.18 -12.94 -9.55
C PRO A 30 -11.13 -12.01 -8.96
N THR A 31 -10.25 -12.51 -8.08
CA THR A 31 -9.08 -11.76 -7.67
C THR A 31 -8.23 -11.67 -8.94
N LEU A 32 -8.43 -10.57 -9.68
CA LEU A 32 -7.54 -10.16 -10.73
C LEU A 32 -6.20 -9.89 -10.04
N LYS A 33 -5.35 -10.91 -10.06
CA LYS A 33 -3.94 -10.86 -9.68
C LYS A 33 -3.25 -9.95 -10.68
N GLY A 34 -3.43 -8.64 -10.49
CA GLY A 34 -3.09 -7.62 -11.49
C GLY A 34 -3.71 -6.25 -11.24
N GLU A 35 -4.19 -5.94 -10.02
CA GLU A 35 -4.37 -4.54 -9.63
C GLU A 35 -3.00 -3.94 -9.39
N ASN A 36 -2.62 -3.00 -10.25
CA ASN A 36 -1.41 -2.20 -10.23
C ASN A 36 -1.08 -1.76 -8.77
N GLN A 37 -0.14 -2.43 -8.09
CA GLN A 37 0.25 -2.09 -6.72
C GLN A 37 1.27 -0.95 -6.71
N MET A 38 0.92 0.10 -7.45
CA MET A 38 1.48 1.44 -7.31
C MET A 38 1.10 1.93 -5.93
N ALA A 39 2.07 1.91 -5.01
CA ALA A 39 1.86 2.30 -3.63
C ALA A 39 3.15 2.81 -3.01
N VAL A 40 2.99 3.69 -2.04
CA VAL A 40 4.06 4.01 -1.10
C VAL A 40 3.80 3.34 0.24
N TYR A 41 4.83 2.72 0.78
CA TYR A 41 4.81 2.03 2.07
C TYR A 41 5.64 2.78 3.10
N SER A 42 5.08 2.97 4.28
CA SER A 42 5.83 3.28 5.49
C SER A 42 6.43 1.99 6.04
N ILE A 43 7.72 2.02 6.33
CA ILE A 43 8.48 0.89 6.86
C ILE A 43 9.14 1.35 8.16
N SER A 44 8.75 0.76 9.28
CA SER A 44 9.35 1.00 10.58
C SER A 44 9.83 -0.29 11.21
N TYR A 45 10.94 -0.21 11.94
CA TYR A 45 11.48 -1.37 12.65
C TYR A 45 12.02 -1.01 14.02
N ASP A 46 12.08 -2.02 14.89
CA ASP A 46 12.73 -1.96 16.19
C ASP A 46 13.62 -3.20 16.35
N LEU A 47 14.91 -2.99 16.60
CA LEU A 47 15.90 -4.06 16.69
C LEU A 47 16.34 -4.24 18.14
N ASN A 48 16.08 -5.42 18.71
CA ASN A 48 16.20 -5.68 20.15
C ASN A 48 17.53 -6.36 20.56
N SER A 49 18.40 -6.70 19.61
CA SER A 49 19.61 -7.52 19.86
C SER A 49 20.93 -6.74 19.78
N PRO A 50 21.94 -7.05 20.62
CA PRO A 50 23.31 -6.55 20.43
C PRO A 50 23.93 -7.13 19.16
N GLY A 51 24.56 -6.30 18.32
CA GLY A 51 25.02 -6.68 16.97
C GLY A 51 24.06 -6.26 15.86
N GLN A 52 23.36 -5.15 16.06
CA GLN A 52 22.27 -4.63 15.25
C GLN A 52 22.56 -4.66 13.73
N LYS A 53 21.67 -5.32 12.99
CA LYS A 53 21.70 -5.45 11.52
C LYS A 53 21.14 -4.24 10.79
N HIS A 54 21.19 -3.05 11.41
CA HIS A 54 20.70 -1.79 10.83
C HIS A 54 21.29 -1.54 9.43
N GLN A 55 22.56 -1.90 9.23
CA GLN A 55 23.22 -1.70 7.94
C GLN A 55 22.68 -2.63 6.85
N LEU A 56 22.26 -3.86 7.18
CA LEU A 56 21.65 -4.78 6.21
C LEU A 56 20.28 -4.28 5.76
N ILE A 57 19.44 -3.85 6.71
CA ILE A 57 18.14 -3.25 6.39
C ILE A 57 18.34 -1.97 5.55
N SER A 58 19.25 -1.10 5.96
CA SER A 58 19.57 0.13 5.22
C SER A 58 20.03 -0.16 3.79
N ASN A 59 20.86 -1.18 3.58
CA ASN A 59 21.34 -1.57 2.25
C ASN A 59 20.20 -2.11 1.38
N ILE A 60 19.34 -2.97 1.92
CA ILE A 60 18.17 -3.51 1.20
C ILE A 60 17.24 -2.37 0.78
N LEU A 61 16.88 -1.49 1.72
CA LEU A 61 15.95 -0.40 1.46
C LEU A 61 16.52 0.65 0.51
N THR A 62 17.81 1.01 0.65
CA THR A 62 18.48 1.93 -0.29
C THR A 62 18.54 1.33 -1.69
N THR A 63 18.84 0.03 -1.81
CA THR A 63 18.88 -0.66 -3.11
C THR A 63 17.49 -0.72 -3.75
N ALA A 64 16.43 -0.83 -2.94
CA ALA A 64 15.05 -0.76 -3.40
C ALA A 64 14.59 0.67 -3.77
N GLY A 65 15.44 1.70 -3.59
CA GLY A 65 15.08 3.09 -3.85
C GLY A 65 14.21 3.74 -2.77
N ALA A 66 14.15 3.15 -1.58
CA ALA A 66 13.49 3.74 -0.42
C ALA A 66 14.27 4.96 0.10
N ILE A 67 13.55 5.87 0.75
CA ILE A 67 14.16 6.99 1.46
C ILE A 67 14.09 6.81 2.97
N LYS A 68 15.20 7.11 3.65
CA LYS A 68 15.28 7.16 5.10
C LYS A 68 14.72 8.50 5.61
N VAL A 69 13.69 8.45 6.43
CA VAL A 69 13.04 9.65 6.99
C VAL A 69 13.39 9.83 8.47
N MET A 70 13.53 8.74 9.23
CA MET A 70 14.05 8.75 10.60
C MET A 70 15.01 7.58 10.82
N GLU A 71 15.63 7.47 12.00
CA GLU A 71 16.65 6.45 12.29
C GLU A 71 16.21 5.01 11.97
N THR A 72 14.96 4.70 12.28
CA THR A 72 14.33 3.38 12.05
C THR A 72 13.05 3.46 11.21
N TYR A 73 12.90 4.51 10.41
CA TYR A 73 11.68 4.76 9.61
C TYR A 73 12.01 5.19 8.18
N TRP A 74 11.38 4.52 7.22
CA TRP A 74 11.65 4.63 5.79
C TRP A 74 10.35 4.70 4.99
N LEU A 75 10.43 5.28 3.79
CA LEU A 75 9.35 5.27 2.80
C LEU A 75 9.83 4.59 1.53
N LEU A 76 9.04 3.68 0.98
CA LEU A 76 9.32 2.98 -0.26
C LEU A 76 8.20 3.19 -1.26
N ASP A 77 8.51 3.83 -2.38
CA ASP A 77 7.64 3.96 -3.55
C ASP A 77 7.90 2.79 -4.50
N THR A 78 6.88 1.94 -4.73
CA THR A 78 7.00 0.71 -5.51
C THR A 78 5.78 0.48 -6.39
N VAL A 79 5.97 -0.29 -7.45
CA VAL A 79 4.96 -0.62 -8.47
C VAL A 79 4.48 -2.07 -8.39
N HIS A 80 5.23 -2.94 -7.71
CA HIS A 80 5.08 -4.38 -7.82
C HIS A 80 5.10 -5.13 -6.49
N GLN A 81 5.34 -4.44 -5.37
CA GLN A 81 5.48 -5.09 -4.07
C GLN A 81 4.30 -4.76 -3.17
N SER A 82 3.82 -5.79 -2.49
CA SER A 82 2.89 -5.68 -1.37
C SER A 82 3.64 -5.47 -0.05
N ALA A 83 2.92 -4.96 0.98
CA ALA A 83 3.45 -4.88 2.34
C ALA A 83 3.98 -6.23 2.86
N VAL A 84 3.34 -7.34 2.47
CA VAL A 84 3.71 -8.70 2.87
C VAL A 84 5.05 -9.08 2.26
N GLU A 85 5.25 -8.86 0.96
CA GLU A 85 6.50 -9.16 0.27
C GLU A 85 7.65 -8.30 0.80
N ILE A 86 7.41 -7.02 1.09
CA ILE A 86 8.39 -6.13 1.71
C ILE A 86 8.80 -6.66 3.09
N ARG A 87 7.81 -7.01 3.93
CA ARG A 87 8.06 -7.59 5.26
C ARG A 87 8.87 -8.88 5.14
N GLU A 88 8.48 -9.79 4.26
CA GLU A 88 9.18 -11.08 4.08
C GLU A 88 10.62 -10.89 3.62
N ALA A 89 10.88 -9.95 2.72
CA ALA A 89 12.24 -9.61 2.30
C ALA A 89 13.09 -9.09 3.47
N LEU A 90 12.56 -8.18 4.29
CA LEU A 90 13.25 -7.64 5.46
C LEU A 90 13.40 -8.69 6.57
N GLN A 91 12.44 -9.60 6.72
CA GLN A 91 12.46 -10.64 7.74
C GLN A 91 13.66 -11.58 7.58
N THR A 92 14.22 -11.71 6.37
CA THR A 92 15.42 -12.52 6.11
C THR A 92 16.68 -12.01 6.83
N VAL A 93 16.69 -10.75 7.27
CA VAL A 93 17.85 -10.11 7.89
C VAL A 93 17.58 -9.61 9.32
N VAL A 94 16.44 -9.94 9.92
CA VAL A 94 16.13 -9.60 11.32
C VAL A 94 16.09 -10.85 12.19
N ASP A 95 16.21 -10.67 13.50
CA ASP A 95 16.10 -11.74 14.48
C ASP A 95 14.63 -11.94 14.90
N SER A 96 14.31 -13.08 15.54
CA SER A 96 12.92 -13.44 15.88
C SER A 96 12.28 -12.55 16.95
N ASN A 97 13.08 -11.76 17.67
CA ASN A 97 12.67 -10.80 18.68
C ASN A 97 12.61 -9.35 18.15
N ASP A 98 12.94 -9.13 16.88
CA ASP A 98 12.82 -7.82 16.25
C ASP A 98 11.39 -7.56 15.77
N VAL A 99 11.03 -6.29 15.65
CA VAL A 99 9.70 -5.86 15.19
C VAL A 99 9.80 -5.19 13.84
N LEU A 100 8.97 -5.62 12.89
CA LEU A 100 8.78 -4.99 11.58
C LEU A 100 7.32 -4.56 11.44
N PHE A 101 7.11 -3.31 11.05
CA PHE A 101 5.79 -2.79 10.73
C PHE A 101 5.82 -2.10 9.35
N ILE A 102 5.00 -2.62 8.43
CA ILE A 102 4.87 -2.13 7.06
C ILE A 102 3.40 -1.81 6.81
N ALA A 103 3.13 -0.59 6.38
CA ALA A 103 1.78 -0.15 6.06
C ALA A 103 1.79 0.67 4.77
N ARG A 104 0.76 0.49 3.93
CA ARG A 104 0.51 1.41 2.82
C ARG A 104 0.10 2.75 3.43
N ILE A 105 0.67 3.83 2.92
CA ILE A 105 0.31 5.19 3.33
C ILE A 105 -0.26 5.97 2.15
N ASN A 106 -1.18 6.89 2.44
CA ASN A 106 -1.68 7.87 1.49
C ASN A 106 -1.11 9.24 1.88
N LEU A 107 -0.47 9.95 0.94
CA LEU A 107 0.03 11.30 1.22
C LEU A 107 -1.05 12.36 1.35
N ASP A 108 -2.21 12.17 0.73
CA ASP A 108 -3.32 13.12 0.86
C ASP A 108 -3.74 13.28 2.33
N ASP A 109 -3.40 12.30 3.17
CA ASP A 109 -3.62 12.29 4.61
C ASP A 109 -2.30 12.06 5.38
N CYS A 110 -1.20 12.66 4.90
CA CYS A 110 0.10 12.64 5.57
C CYS A 110 0.52 14.05 6.00
N ALA A 111 0.91 14.17 7.26
CA ALA A 111 1.47 15.40 7.82
C ALA A 111 2.86 15.13 8.38
N THR A 112 3.79 16.07 8.14
CA THR A 112 5.15 16.02 8.67
C THR A 112 5.47 17.26 9.48
N TRP A 113 6.34 17.12 10.47
CA TRP A 113 6.87 18.24 11.25
C TRP A 113 8.35 18.02 11.52
N GLY A 114 9.18 19.05 11.30
CA GLY A 114 10.62 18.99 11.58
C GLY A 114 11.48 18.19 10.58
N ILE A 115 10.88 17.46 9.63
CA ILE A 115 11.59 16.81 8.52
C ILE A 115 12.11 17.89 7.55
N LYS A 116 13.37 17.78 7.12
CA LYS A 116 14.05 18.76 6.25
C LYS A 116 14.88 18.05 5.19
N GLY A 117 15.29 18.80 4.16
CA GLY A 117 16.24 18.33 3.15
C GLY A 117 15.63 17.32 2.18
N GLU A 118 16.42 16.33 1.80
CA GLU A 118 16.06 15.35 0.76
C GLU A 118 14.79 14.53 1.14
N PRO A 119 14.59 14.05 2.38
CA PRO A 119 13.37 13.33 2.73
C PRO A 119 12.10 14.19 2.59
N LEU A 120 12.18 15.47 2.96
CA LEU A 120 11.06 16.41 2.77
C LEU A 120 10.79 16.65 1.28
N HIS A 121 11.85 16.76 0.47
CA HIS A 121 11.71 16.90 -0.96
C HIS A 121 11.06 15.67 -1.57
N TRP A 122 11.54 14.47 -1.22
CA TRP A 122 11.03 13.18 -1.67
C TRP A 122 9.53 13.04 -1.41
N ILE A 123 9.10 13.40 -0.20
CA ILE A 123 7.69 13.37 0.23
C ILE A 123 6.82 14.31 -0.61
N ASN A 124 7.31 15.48 -0.99
CA ASN A 124 6.52 16.48 -1.72
C ASN A 124 6.49 16.28 -3.25
N LEU A 125 7.06 15.18 -3.77
CA LEU A 125 7.06 14.91 -5.21
C LEU A 125 5.69 14.42 -5.71
N LEU A 126 5.08 15.23 -6.59
CA LEU A 126 3.73 15.00 -7.12
C LEU A 126 3.60 13.79 -8.08
N TYR A 127 4.70 13.20 -8.54
CA TYR A 127 4.71 12.12 -9.54
C TYR A 127 4.93 10.71 -8.94
N ARG A 128 4.85 10.59 -7.63
CA ARG A 128 5.01 9.32 -6.89
C ARG A 128 3.73 8.48 -6.96
N ASN A 129 3.88 7.17 -6.78
CA ASN A 129 2.81 6.20 -6.98
C ASN A 129 1.85 6.08 -5.77
N TRP A 130 1.31 7.21 -5.31
CA TRP A 130 0.32 7.25 -4.23
C TRP A 130 -1.03 6.65 -4.66
#